data_AF-A0AAN0SRJ0-F1
#
_entry.id   AF-A0AAN0SRJ0-F1
#
_cell.length_a   1.000
_cell.length_b   1.000
_cell.length_c   1.000
_cell.angle_alpha   90.00
_cell.angle_beta   90.00
_cell.angle_gamma   90.00
#
_symmetry.space_group_name_H-M   'P 1'
#
loop_
_entity.id
_entity.type
_entity.pdbx_description
1 polymer ?
#
loop_
_entity_poly.entity_id
_entity_poly.type
_entity_poly.pdbx_seq_one_letter_code
_entity_poly.pdbx_strand_id
1 'polypeptide(L)' 'MENKEPEQKYDLSKIYTYTELPDKISGRCDNCGNTAFKSSVKNFIYLRECRKCGMKKSI' A
#
# COMPACT_ATOMS: atom_id res chain seq x y z
N MET A 1 7.11 -2.39 24.88
CA MET A 1 8.08 -2.89 23.88
C MET A 1 7.64 -2.35 22.53
N GLU A 2 8.07 -1.13 22.20
CA GLU A 2 7.73 -0.50 20.91
C GLU A 2 8.64 -1.10 19.84
N ASN A 3 8.12 -2.10 19.12
CA ASN A 3 8.71 -2.57 17.89
C ASN A 3 8.54 -1.47 16.83
N LYS A 4 9.43 -0.47 16.87
CA LYS A 4 9.61 0.44 15.74
C LYS A 4 10.28 -0.37 14.64
N GLU A 5 9.45 -1.07 13.86
CA GLU A 5 9.86 -1.57 12.55
C GLU A 5 10.59 -0.43 11.83
N PRO A 6 11.70 -0.72 11.13
CA PRO A 6 12.41 0.32 10.39
C PRO A 6 11.41 1.06 9.52
N GLU A 7 11.37 2.39 9.61
CA GLU A 7 10.56 3.25 8.76
C GLU A 7 11.00 3.01 7.32
N GLN A 8 10.41 2.00 6.70
CA GLN A 8 10.64 1.65 5.32
C GLN A 8 10.02 2.80 4.54
N LYS A 9 10.87 3.74 4.11
CA LYS A 9 10.44 4.92 3.37
C LYS A 9 9.93 4.46 2.01
N TYR A 10 8.62 4.28 1.90
CA TYR A 10 7.97 4.01 0.63
C TYR A 10 7.99 5.26 -0.23
N ASP A 11 8.44 5.10 -1.47
CA ASP A 11 8.23 6.12 -2.50
C ASP A 11 6.76 6.11 -2.91
N LEU A 12 6.02 7.16 -2.55
CA LEU A 12 4.59 7.33 -2.83
C LEU A 12 4.29 7.72 -4.28
N SER A 13 5.32 8.09 -5.05
CA SER A 13 5.20 8.36 -6.48
C SER A 13 5.22 7.07 -7.31
N LYS A 14 5.62 5.94 -6.71
CA LYS A 14 5.64 4.63 -7.36
C LYS A 14 4.37 3.83 -7.06
N ILE A 15 4.00 2.98 -8.02
CA ILE A 15 2.98 1.95 -7.84
C ILE A 15 3.72 0.63 -7.65
N TYR A 16 3.53 -0.02 -6.51
CA TYR A 16 4.11 -1.34 -6.24
C TYR A 16 3.16 -2.42 -6.70
N THR A 17 3.64 -3.50 -7.29
CA THR A 17 2.80 -4.67 -7.52
C THR A 17 2.74 -5.55 -6.27
N TYR A 18 1.66 -6.31 -6.13
CA TYR A 18 1.53 -7.29 -5.05
C TYR A 18 2.61 -8.39 -5.12
N THR A 19 3.14 -8.69 -6.31
CA THR A 19 4.24 -9.64 -6.50
C THR A 19 5.58 -9.11 -6.04
N GLU A 20 5.87 -7.83 -6.25
CA GLU A 20 7.11 -7.18 -5.79
C GLU A 20 7.10 -6.91 -4.29
N LEU A 21 5.95 -6.49 -3.78
CA LEU A 21 5.77 -6.10 -2.40
C LEU A 21 4.43 -6.66 -1.91
N PRO A 22 4.35 -7.88 -1.37
CA PRO A 22 3.10 -8.38 -0.78
C PRO A 22 2.68 -7.54 0.43
N ASP A 23 1.40 -7.58 0.79
CA ASP A 23 0.91 -6.89 2.00
C ASP A 23 1.57 -7.50 3.24
N LYS A 24 2.21 -6.68 4.09
CA LYS A 24 2.76 -7.13 5.38
C LYS A 24 1.64 -7.56 6.32
N ILE A 25 0.55 -6.78 6.32
CA ILE A 25 -0.68 -7.05 7.06
C ILE A 25 -1.84 -6.85 6.09
N SER A 26 -2.57 -7.92 5.78
CA SER A 26 -3.69 -7.85 4.83
C SER A 26 -4.71 -6.79 5.23
N GLY A 27 -5.08 -5.94 4.28
CA GLY A 27 -6.07 -4.87 4.49
C GLY A 27 -5.54 -3.66 5.26
N ARG A 28 -4.24 -3.56 5.51
CA ARG A 28 -3.60 -2.35 6.04
C ARG A 28 -2.58 -1.80 5.06
N CYS A 29 -2.47 -0.48 5.03
CA CYS A 29 -1.46 0.18 4.20
C CYS A 29 -0.08 -0.07 4.80
N ASP A 30 0.84 -0.62 4.02
CA ASP A 30 2.18 -0.96 4.50
C ASP A 30 3.00 0.26 4.95
N ASN A 31 2.63 1.47 4.51
CA ASN A 31 3.30 2.72 4.89
C ASN A 31 2.73 3.36 6.17
N CYS A 32 1.41 3.34 6.39
CA CYS A 32 0.80 4.13 7.48
C CYS A 32 -0.23 3.36 8.33
N GLY A 33 -0.42 2.07 8.07
CA GLY A 33 -1.33 1.20 8.82
C GLY A 33 -2.82 1.48 8.64
N ASN A 34 -3.19 2.43 7.77
CA ASN A 34 -4.57 2.80 7.50
C ASN A 34 -5.34 1.68 6.80
N THR A 35 -6.65 1.60 7.05
CA THR A 35 -7.55 0.58 6.48
C THR A 35 -8.47 1.13 5.38
N ALA A 36 -8.57 2.46 5.25
CA ALA A 36 -9.42 3.09 4.24
C ALA A 36 -8.68 3.25 2.90
N PHE A 37 -9.20 2.62 1.85
CA PHE A 37 -8.65 2.67 0.50
C PHE A 37 -9.63 3.23 -0.52
N LYS A 38 -9.10 3.80 -1.60
CA LYS A 38 -9.81 4.05 -2.84
C LYS A 38 -9.32 3.01 -3.84
N SER A 39 -10.24 2.33 -4.49
CA SER A 39 -9.91 1.31 -5.47
C SER A 39 -10.42 1.70 -6.85
N SER A 40 -9.65 1.36 -7.88
CA SER A 40 -10.02 1.58 -9.27
C SER A 40 -9.53 0.42 -10.12
N VAL A 41 -10.30 0.05 -11.13
CA VAL A 41 -9.90 -0.96 -12.12
C VAL A 41 -9.63 -0.26 -13.44
N LYS A 42 -8.47 -0.51 -14.04
CA LYS A 42 -8.13 -0.02 -15.38
C LYS A 42 -7.35 -1.10 -16.11
N ASN A 43 -7.73 -1.41 -17.35
CA ASN A 43 -7.06 -2.43 -18.17
C ASN A 43 -6.85 -3.77 -17.43
N PHE A 44 -7.89 -4.26 -16.74
CA PHE A 44 -7.86 -5.49 -15.92
C PHE A 44 -6.90 -5.46 -14.73
N ILE A 45 -6.28 -4.32 -14.42
CA ILE A 45 -5.42 -4.14 -13.25
C ILE A 45 -6.24 -3.50 -12.13
N TYR A 46 -6.22 -4.09 -10.93
CA TYR A 46 -6.84 -3.52 -9.75
C TYR A 46 -5.85 -2.64 -9.00
N LEU A 47 -6.06 -1.32 -9.02
CA LEU A 47 -5.24 -0.37 -8.29
C LEU A 47 -5.91 -0.01 -6.97
N ARG A 48 -5.18 -0.22 -5.87
CA ARG A 48 -5.55 0.17 -4.51
C ARG A 48 -4.71 1.38 -4.08
N GLU A 49 -5.37 2.47 -3.69
CA GLU A 49 -4.74 3.69 -3.19
C GLU A 49 -5.14 3.93 -1.73
N CYS A 50 -4.18 4.17 -0.84
CA CYS A 50 -4.46 4.52 0.54
C CYS A 50 -5.02 5.95 0.65
N ARG A 51 -6.21 6.11 1.24
CA ARG A 51 -6.82 7.46 1.39
C ARG A 51 -6.07 8.39 2.34
N LYS A 52 -5.21 7.85 3.21
CA LYS A 52 -4.47 8.62 4.22
C LYS A 52 -3.13 9.14 3.71
N CYS A 53 -2.33 8.29 3.06
CA CYS A 53 -0.98 8.65 2.62
C CYS A 53 -0.78 8.59 1.09
N GLY A 54 -1.79 8.16 0.32
CA GLY A 54 -1.69 8.08 -1.14
C GLY A 54 -0.86 6.92 -1.69
N MET A 55 -0.36 6.00 -0.84
CA MET A 55 0.39 4.83 -1.30
C MET A 55 -0.47 3.99 -2.25
N LYS A 56 0.10 3.64 -3.40
CA LYS A 56 -0.58 2.88 -4.46
C LYS A 56 -0.01 1.49 -4.61
N LYS A 57 -0.91 0.52 -4.76
CA LYS A 57 -0.58 -0.88 -4.94
C LYS A 57 -1.43 -1.48 -6.05
N SER A 58 -0.78 -2.13 -7.00
CA SER A 58 -1.42 -2.89 -8.06
C SER A 58 -1.58 -4.33 -7.59
N ILE A 59 -2.82 -4.82 -7.58
CA ILE A 59 -3.18 -6.21 -7.26
C ILE A 59 -3.63 -6.90 -8.53
#